data_AF-A0A0D0CV24-F1
#
_entry.id   AF-A0A0D0CV24-F1
#
_cell.length_a   1.000
_cell.length_b   1.000
_cell.length_c   1.000
_cell.angle_alpha   90.00
_cell.angle_beta   90.00
_cell.angle_gamma   90.00
#
_symmetry.space_group_name_H-M   'P 1'
#
loop_
_entity.id
_entity.type
_entity.pdbx_description
1 polymer ?
#
loop_
_entity_poly.entity_id
_entity_poly.type
_entity_poly.pdbx_seq_one_letter_code
_entity_poly.pdbx_strand_id
1 'polypeptide(L)'
;MSKREEKDADSRREEEEGEGRLASGEWGVYTQPEEVDEFVAWLNPKGVRELALKNAFTKWWNHIAPGMRKRLSDLNVSAKLPEARRSTRVKTALIGHDISRELYMMWSNRRAVNSS
;
A
#
# COMPACT_ATOMS: atom_id res chain seq x y z
N MET A 1 15.71 -29.49 1.88
CA MET A 1 14.66 -29.82 0.91
C MET A 1 15.32 -30.29 -0.36
N SER A 2 14.83 -31.38 -0.93
CA SER A 2 15.31 -31.94 -2.20
C SER A 2 14.75 -31.15 -3.37
N LYS A 3 15.51 -31.00 -4.47
CA LYS A 3 15.10 -30.32 -5.70
C LYS A 3 13.82 -30.89 -6.34
N ARG A 4 13.42 -32.10 -5.95
CA ARG A 4 12.14 -32.73 -6.35
C ARG A 4 10.95 -32.23 -5.54
N GLU A 5 11.14 -31.91 -4.26
CA GLU A 5 10.09 -31.40 -3.37
C GLU A 5 9.76 -29.93 -3.69
N GLU A 6 10.77 -29.15 -4.09
CA GLU A 6 10.61 -27.75 -4.52
C GLU A 6 9.75 -27.63 -5.79
N LYS A 7 9.97 -28.51 -6.78
CA LYS A 7 9.13 -28.57 -7.99
C LYS A 7 7.67 -28.92 -7.70
N ASP A 8 7.43 -29.79 -6.72
CA ASP A 8 6.08 -30.21 -6.34
C ASP A 8 5.31 -29.08 -5.64
N ALA A 9 6.02 -28.33 -4.78
CA ALA A 9 5.48 -27.15 -4.11
C ALA A 9 5.23 -25.98 -5.06
N ASP A 10 6.06 -25.80 -6.09
CA ASP A 10 5.89 -24.76 -7.10
C ASP A 10 4.74 -25.08 -8.05
N SER A 11 4.60 -26.35 -8.49
CA SER A 11 3.50 -26.78 -9.35
C SER A 11 2.14 -26.59 -8.67
N ARG A 12 2.03 -26.92 -7.39
CA ARG A 12 0.79 -26.71 -6.63
C ARG A 12 0.45 -25.23 -6.47
N ARG A 13 1.46 -24.39 -6.22
CA ARG A 13 1.26 -22.94 -6.11
C ARG A 13 0.80 -22.32 -7.42
N GLU A 14 1.30 -22.80 -8.55
CA GLU A 14 0.89 -22.31 -9.87
C GLU A 14 -0.60 -22.60 -10.16
N GLU A 15 -1.11 -23.75 -9.74
CA GLU A 15 -2.54 -24.09 -9.84
C GLU A 15 -3.45 -23.29 -8.90
N GLU A 16 -2.99 -23.00 -7.67
CA GLU A 16 -3.80 -22.33 -6.64
C GLU A 16 -3.78 -20.79 -6.76
N GLU A 17 -2.64 -20.19 -7.13
CA GLU A 17 -2.42 -18.72 -7.08
C GLU A 17 -2.47 -18.04 -8.46
N GLY A 18 -2.20 -18.76 -9.56
CA GLY A 18 -2.33 -18.25 -10.93
C GLY A 18 -1.47 -17.02 -11.27
N GLU A 19 -1.95 -16.19 -12.21
CA GLU A 19 -1.29 -14.94 -12.61
C GLU A 19 -1.46 -13.86 -11.51
N GLY A 20 -0.34 -13.28 -11.05
CA GLY A 20 -0.33 -12.27 -9.98
C GLY A 20 0.49 -12.64 -8.74
N ARG A 21 1.18 -13.78 -8.76
CA ARG A 21 2.08 -14.20 -7.68
C ARG A 21 3.25 -13.23 -7.50
N LEU A 22 3.46 -12.78 -6.27
CA LEU A 22 4.61 -11.97 -5.87
C LEU A 22 5.87 -12.85 -5.77
N ALA A 23 6.97 -12.42 -6.37
CA ALA A 23 8.27 -13.05 -6.22
C ALA A 23 8.88 -12.77 -4.83
N SER A 24 9.99 -13.46 -4.51
CA SER A 24 10.71 -13.21 -3.27
C SER A 24 11.21 -11.76 -3.22
N GLY A 25 10.80 -11.03 -2.16
CA GLY A 25 11.12 -9.60 -2.00
C GLY A 25 10.09 -8.64 -2.61
N GLU A 26 9.09 -9.15 -3.34
CA GLU A 26 7.98 -8.34 -3.80
C GLU A 26 6.89 -8.24 -2.73
N TRP A 27 6.16 -7.13 -2.74
CA TRP A 27 5.07 -6.86 -1.83
C TRP A 27 3.89 -6.28 -2.61
N GLY A 28 2.69 -6.67 -2.19
CA GLY A 28 1.43 -6.18 -2.74
C GLY A 28 0.79 -5.17 -1.79
N VAL A 29 -0.10 -4.36 -2.35
CA VAL A 29 -0.91 -3.42 -1.58
C VAL A 29 -2.30 -3.33 -2.19
N TYR A 30 -3.32 -3.32 -1.33
CA TYR A 30 -4.68 -2.99 -1.74
C TYR A 30 -4.75 -1.51 -2.08
N THR A 31 -5.23 -1.21 -3.29
CA THR A 31 -5.26 0.16 -3.81
C THR A 31 -6.64 0.78 -3.61
N GLN A 32 -7.70 -0.03 -3.70
CA GLN A 32 -9.07 0.42 -3.52
C GLN A 32 -9.63 -0.01 -2.15
N PRO A 33 -10.40 0.87 -1.46
CA PRO A 33 -11.10 0.50 -0.23
C PRO A 33 -11.95 -0.76 -0.38
N GLU A 34 -12.56 -0.94 -1.54
CA GLU A 34 -13.47 -2.05 -1.86
C GLU A 34 -12.73 -3.40 -1.80
N GLU A 35 -11.47 -3.46 -2.23
CA GLU A 35 -10.64 -4.67 -2.11
C GLU A 35 -10.38 -5.04 -0.63
N VAL A 36 -10.24 -4.03 0.23
CA VAL A 36 -10.06 -4.24 1.67
C VAL A 36 -11.38 -4.68 2.32
N ASP A 37 -12.52 -4.15 1.87
CA ASP A 37 -13.83 -4.61 2.32
C ASP A 37 -14.06 -6.08 1.98
N GLU A 38 -13.72 -6.51 0.76
CA GLU A 38 -13.76 -7.92 0.35
C GLU A 38 -12.84 -8.79 1.21
N PHE A 39 -11.61 -8.35 1.47
CA PHE A 39 -10.68 -9.04 2.36
C PHE A 39 -11.24 -9.18 3.79
N VAL A 40 -11.82 -8.12 4.34
CA VAL A 40 -12.44 -8.14 5.69
C VAL A 40 -13.67 -9.05 5.73
N ALA A 41 -14.44 -9.13 4.65
CA ALA A 41 -15.58 -10.03 4.52
C ALA A 41 -15.17 -11.51 4.45
N TRP A 42 -14.00 -11.79 3.84
CA TRP A 42 -13.43 -13.13 3.75
C TRP A 42 -12.92 -13.67 5.10
N LEU A 43 -12.55 -12.80 6.05
CA LEU A 43 -12.08 -13.20 7.38
C LEU A 43 -13.12 -14.02 8.16
N ASN A 44 -12.68 -15.15 8.72
CA ASN A 44 -13.47 -16.03 9.56
C ASN A 44 -13.63 -15.46 10.99
N PRO A 45 -14.84 -15.05 11.39
CA PRO A 45 -15.07 -14.45 12.71
C PRO A 45 -14.93 -15.44 13.87
N LYS A 46 -14.84 -16.75 13.60
CA LYS A 46 -14.59 -17.78 14.63
C LYS A 46 -13.10 -17.91 14.98
N GLY A 47 -12.21 -17.39 14.15
CA GLY A 47 -10.76 -17.44 14.38
C GLY A 47 -10.32 -16.35 15.35
N VAL A 48 -9.50 -16.68 16.36
CA VAL A 48 -9.02 -15.70 17.36
C VAL A 48 -8.22 -14.56 16.70
N ARG A 49 -7.32 -14.89 15.78
CA ARG A 49 -6.47 -13.91 15.07
C ARG A 49 -7.27 -13.08 14.07
N GLU A 50 -8.13 -13.72 13.31
CA GLU A 50 -8.95 -13.09 12.27
C GLU A 50 -10.03 -12.17 12.87
N LEU A 51 -10.63 -12.56 13.99
CA LEU A 51 -11.56 -11.72 14.74
C LEU A 51 -10.87 -10.46 15.27
N ALA A 52 -9.66 -10.60 15.85
CA ALA A 52 -8.89 -9.46 16.32
C ALA A 52 -8.54 -8.50 15.17
N LEU A 53 -8.14 -9.05 14.02
CA LEU A 53 -7.83 -8.27 12.82
C LEU A 53 -9.07 -7.55 12.29
N LYS A 54 -10.20 -8.25 12.17
CA LYS A 54 -11.48 -7.66 11.75
C LYS A 54 -11.89 -6.50 12.67
N ASN A 55 -11.81 -6.70 13.98
CA ASN A 55 -12.11 -5.65 14.96
C ASN A 55 -11.19 -4.43 14.81
N ALA A 56 -9.92 -4.64 14.50
CA ALA A 56 -8.99 -3.54 14.23
C ALA A 56 -9.38 -2.77 12.97
N PHE A 57 -9.69 -3.45 11.87
CA PHE A 57 -10.19 -2.80 10.66
C PHE A 57 -11.46 -2.00 10.93
N THR A 58 -12.45 -2.58 11.61
CA THR A 58 -13.69 -1.88 11.96
C THR A 58 -13.43 -0.63 12.81
N LYS A 59 -12.55 -0.72 13.82
CA LYS A 59 -12.20 0.41 14.68
C LYS A 59 -11.56 1.56 13.91
N TRP A 60 -10.67 1.25 12.96
CA TRP A 60 -9.86 2.25 12.26
C TRP A 60 -10.38 2.61 10.87
N TRP A 61 -11.49 2.02 10.42
CA TRP A 61 -12.01 2.16 9.06
C TRP A 61 -12.26 3.61 8.64
N ASN A 62 -12.82 4.40 9.55
CA ASN A 62 -13.08 5.83 9.34
C ASN A 62 -11.82 6.66 9.08
N HIS A 63 -10.63 6.13 9.39
CA HIS A 63 -9.34 6.74 9.08
C HIS A 63 -8.68 6.12 7.84
N ILE A 64 -8.78 4.80 7.69
CA ILE A 64 -8.15 4.05 6.59
C ILE A 64 -8.82 4.40 5.26
N ALA A 65 -10.14 4.23 5.13
CA ALA A 65 -10.82 4.34 3.85
C ALA A 65 -10.73 5.76 3.24
N PRO A 66 -10.89 6.87 4.00
CA PRO A 66 -10.66 8.19 3.44
C PRO A 66 -9.19 8.42 3.03
N GLY A 67 -8.23 7.87 3.78
CA GLY A 67 -6.81 7.93 3.43
C GLY A 67 -6.50 7.26 2.10
N MET A 68 -7.06 6.07 1.87
CA MET A 68 -6.91 5.35 0.60
C MET A 68 -7.53 6.13 -0.57
N ARG A 69 -8.77 6.63 -0.42
CA ARG A 69 -9.44 7.43 -1.45
C ARG A 69 -8.67 8.71 -1.78
N LYS A 70 -8.12 9.38 -0.77
CA LYS A 70 -7.28 10.56 -0.96
C LYS A 70 -6.02 10.22 -1.75
N ARG A 71 -5.32 9.14 -1.39
CA ARG A 71 -4.14 8.67 -2.13
C ARG A 71 -4.47 8.39 -3.60
N LEU A 72 -5.58 7.69 -3.87
CA LEU A 72 -6.00 7.40 -5.23
C LEU A 72 -6.32 8.67 -6.03
N SER A 73 -6.98 9.65 -5.41
CA SER A 73 -7.20 10.97 -5.99
C SER A 73 -5.88 11.68 -6.32
N ASP A 74 -4.93 11.71 -5.38
CA ASP A 74 -3.64 12.40 -5.54
C ASP A 74 -2.80 11.77 -6.67
N LEU A 75 -2.80 10.44 -6.79
CA LEU A 75 -2.16 9.71 -7.89
C LEU A 75 -2.79 10.06 -9.24
N ASN A 76 -4.12 10.08 -9.32
CA ASN A 76 -4.84 10.43 -10.54
C ASN A 76 -4.64 11.89 -10.98
N VAL A 77 -4.46 12.81 -10.04
CA VAL A 77 -4.13 14.21 -10.34
C VAL A 77 -2.67 14.32 -10.82
N SER A 78 -1.74 13.67 -10.13
CA SER A 78 -0.31 13.71 -10.47
C SER A 78 -0.03 13.09 -11.85
N ALA A 79 -0.72 12.00 -12.21
CA ALA A 79 -0.64 11.39 -13.54
C ALA A 79 -1.10 12.32 -14.68
N LYS A 80 -1.97 13.31 -14.38
CA LYS A 80 -2.53 14.25 -15.38
C LYS A 80 -1.70 15.52 -15.55
N LEU A 81 -0.76 15.84 -14.65
CA LEU A 81 0.17 16.94 -14.86
C LEU A 81 1.42 16.40 -15.57
N PRO A 82 1.62 16.69 -16.88
CA PRO A 82 2.91 16.41 -17.50
C PRO A 82 3.98 17.19 -16.74
N GLU A 83 5.04 16.49 -16.35
CA GLU A 83 6.22 16.96 -15.61
C GLU A 83 6.89 18.23 -16.22
N ALA A 84 6.50 18.59 -17.45
CA ALA A 84 7.10 19.63 -18.28
C ALA A 84 6.59 21.08 -18.08
N ARG A 85 5.73 21.40 -17.11
CA ARG A 85 5.23 22.80 -16.96
C ARG A 85 5.11 23.28 -15.52
N ARG A 86 6.23 23.53 -14.83
CA ARG A 86 6.22 24.45 -13.68
C ARG A 86 7.33 25.49 -13.77
N SER A 87 6.91 26.68 -14.21
CA SER A 87 7.68 27.93 -14.18
C SER A 87 8.26 28.21 -12.79
N THR A 88 9.47 28.73 -12.80
CA THR A 88 10.43 28.84 -11.69
C THR A 88 10.07 29.89 -10.62
N ARG A 89 8.86 30.44 -10.59
CA ARG A 89 8.53 31.61 -9.76
C ARG A 89 7.70 31.33 -8.50
N VAL A 90 7.79 30.12 -7.94
CA VAL A 90 7.31 29.78 -6.58
C VAL A 90 8.36 28.92 -5.87
N LYS A 91 9.65 29.23 -6.06
CA LYS A 91 10.73 28.37 -5.56
C LYS A 91 11.13 28.62 -4.11
N THR A 92 10.53 29.54 -3.35
CA THR A 92 10.98 29.77 -1.95
C THR A 92 10.19 28.98 -0.90
N ALA A 93 8.99 28.49 -1.20
CA ALA A 93 8.22 27.64 -0.28
C ALA A 93 8.46 26.12 -0.46
N LEU A 94 9.19 25.72 -1.52
CA LEU A 94 9.43 24.32 -1.90
C LEU A 94 10.90 23.88 -1.82
N ILE A 95 11.82 24.69 -1.25
CA ILE A 95 13.27 24.37 -1.22
C ILE A 95 13.60 23.12 -0.37
N GLY A 96 12.65 22.63 0.44
CA GLY A 96 12.78 21.35 1.16
C GLY A 96 11.87 20.23 0.65
N HIS A 97 11.09 20.46 -0.42
CA HIS A 97 10.23 19.44 -1.00
C HIS A 97 10.98 18.72 -2.12
N ASP A 98 11.36 17.48 -1.85
CA ASP A 98 11.65 16.52 -2.91
C ASP A 98 10.39 16.39 -3.78
N ILE A 99 10.49 16.75 -5.05
CA ILE A 99 9.38 16.77 -6.01
C ILE A 99 8.83 15.34 -6.21
N SER A 100 9.61 14.32 -5.88
CA SER A 100 9.17 12.91 -5.87
C SER A 100 8.29 12.52 -4.67
N ARG A 101 8.23 13.35 -3.62
CA ARG A 101 7.40 13.06 -2.44
C ARG A 101 5.97 13.54 -2.65
N GLU A 102 5.08 12.59 -2.89
CA GLU A 102 3.63 12.80 -2.86
C GLU A 102 3.21 13.33 -1.47
N LEU A 103 2.15 14.14 -1.40
CA LEU A 103 1.76 14.87 -0.18
C LEU A 103 1.54 13.99 1.06
N TYR A 104 1.14 12.72 0.87
CA TYR A 104 0.99 11.74 1.94
C TYR A 104 2.33 11.13 2.41
N MET A 105 3.43 11.31 1.67
CA MET A 105 4.80 10.92 2.03
C MET A 105 5.55 12.03 2.81
N MET A 106 4.84 13.09 3.20
CA MET A 106 5.39 14.21 3.96
C MET A 106 5.34 14.02 5.48
N TRP A 107 4.63 12.99 5.96
CA TRP A 107 4.64 12.68 7.39
C TRP A 107 6.05 12.23 7.81
N SER A 108 6.64 12.97 8.76
CA SER A 108 7.91 12.62 9.37
C SER A 108 7.71 12.36 10.87
N ASN A 109 8.31 11.30 11.37
CA ASN A 109 8.30 10.99 12.79
C ASN A 109 9.19 11.99 13.54
N ARG A 110 8.57 13.04 14.09
CA ARG A 110 9.28 14.08 14.85
C ARG A 110 9.91 13.60 16.16
N ARG A 111 9.62 12.36 16.59
CA ARG A 111 10.20 11.76 17.81
C ARG A 111 11.40 10.87 17.52
N ALA A 112 11.64 10.50 16.27
CA ALA A 112 12.84 9.78 15.89
C ALA A 112 14.00 10.77 15.81
N VAL A 113 15.02 10.60 16.66
CA VAL A 113 16.28 11.31 16.51
C VAL A 113 17.01 10.64 15.35
N ASN A 114 16.79 11.14 14.14
CA ASN A 114 17.59 10.73 12.99
C ASN A 114 18.99 11.32 13.20
N SER A 115 19.85 10.58 13.90
CA SER A 115 21.28 10.83 13.90
C SER A 115 21.75 10.54 12.48
N SER A 116 22.06 11.62 11.75
CA SER A 116 22.73 11.56 10.45
C SER A 116 24.24 11.51 10.67
#